data_AF-A0A9N9SDC6-F1
#
_entry.id   AF-A0A9N9SDC6-F1
#
_cell.length_a   1.000
_cell.length_b   1.000
_cell.length_c   1.000
_cell.angle_alpha   90.00
_cell.angle_beta   90.00
_cell.angle_gamma   90.00
#
_symmetry.space_group_name_H-M   'P 1'
#
loop_
_entity.id
_entity.type
_entity.pdbx_description
1 polymer ?
#
loop_
_entity_poly.entity_id
_entity_poly.type
_entity_poly.pdbx_seq_one_letter_code
_entity_poly.pdbx_strand_id
1 'polypeptide(L)'
;MPPPSTCGVCESAISGDNNDSLHCSVCFEQTHRTCGQLLSDSTWICTKCAENSDSSFKSTVAMNKDEPLTVKHFELIMNQLSSLNSSIISCNKHIKDLHSLVASHATAISNCESNISSIQCNNLKLNDRISQLENHVMEGNEEIYFECNERILREKNILMMGLPESRGNDDDLGLAKNILQSVAPVSEQNIREAIRFGKSTSGKQPLKIILLSSEIALDILRNKRKLSREQFPNISIRADLTPNQQKHLNALRSELEERKSHGEADITIKYSNNRPKIVKTTKTDSGNISLPSKRTRDEEYSPKRNSEQNHENCSQIVRNVISEKLEVDIKEFEIERCFRIGKSVGGQKNRPMIVVFSGIWKRNMIFYKKKLLKGTRLVIREDLTSDQQRILKATTEKIGRGGKVWTNFGTILVKYSDDEQPIVKVKCMEDVARL
;
A
#
# COMPACT_ATOMS: atom_id res chain seq x y z
N MET A 1 -12.48 3.44 44.36
CA MET A 1 -13.12 3.44 45.69
C MET A 1 -12.25 2.62 46.61
N PRO A 2 -11.81 3.13 47.78
CA PRO A 2 -11.11 2.31 48.75
C PRO A 2 -12.03 1.15 49.21
N PRO A 3 -11.48 -0.04 49.52
CA PRO A 3 -12.28 -1.16 49.99
C PRO A 3 -13.01 -0.77 51.29
N PRO A 4 -14.25 -1.28 51.52
CA PRO A 4 -14.96 -1.03 52.77
C PRO A 4 -14.15 -1.58 53.93
N SER A 5 -13.97 -0.79 55.00
CA SER A 5 -13.24 -1.24 56.17
C SER A 5 -14.01 -2.37 56.86
N THR A 6 -13.30 -3.40 57.30
CA THR A 6 -13.84 -4.59 57.96
C THR A 6 -13.57 -4.54 59.46
N CYS A 7 -14.52 -5.01 60.26
CA CYS A 7 -14.38 -5.07 61.72
C CYS A 7 -13.36 -6.12 62.15
N GLY A 8 -12.36 -5.72 62.95
CA GLY A 8 -11.32 -6.62 63.48
C GLY A 8 -11.82 -7.76 64.39
N VAL A 9 -13.07 -7.67 64.87
CA VAL A 9 -13.68 -8.67 65.75
C VAL A 9 -14.48 -9.70 64.96
N CYS A 10 -15.49 -9.26 64.21
CA CYS A 10 -16.45 -10.13 63.53
C CYS A 10 -16.24 -10.24 62.01
N GLU A 11 -15.22 -9.56 61.47
CA GLU A 11 -14.82 -9.57 60.05
C GLU A 11 -15.89 -9.08 59.06
N SER A 12 -17.01 -8.57 59.57
CA SER A 12 -18.08 -7.98 58.78
C SER A 12 -17.77 -6.53 58.40
N ALA A 13 -18.32 -6.08 57.27
CA ALA A 13 -18.11 -4.72 56.77
C ALA A 13 -18.65 -3.66 57.76
N ILE A 14 -17.90 -2.57 57.91
CA ILE A 14 -18.31 -1.38 58.65
C ILE A 14 -18.99 -0.43 57.66
N SER A 15 -20.24 -0.07 57.91
CA SER A 15 -20.97 0.92 57.12
C SER A 15 -20.27 2.29 57.22
N GLY A 16 -20.13 2.99 56.10
CA GLY A 16 -19.36 4.24 55.99
C GLY A 16 -19.92 5.46 56.75
N ASP A 17 -20.93 5.28 57.60
CA ASP A 17 -21.39 6.32 58.51
C ASP A 17 -20.44 6.36 59.72
N ASN A 18 -19.67 7.44 59.82
CA ASN A 18 -18.59 7.66 60.81
C ASN A 18 -18.99 7.46 62.29
N ASN A 19 -20.25 7.23 62.62
CA ASN A 19 -20.76 7.13 63.99
C ASN A 19 -20.75 5.71 64.58
N ASP A 20 -20.56 4.66 63.77
CA ASP A 20 -20.67 3.27 64.25
C ASP A 20 -19.33 2.53 64.37
N SER A 21 -18.22 3.22 64.10
CA SER A 21 -16.89 2.64 64.12
C SER A 21 -16.01 3.24 65.22
N LEU A 22 -15.34 2.39 65.99
CA LEU A 22 -14.41 2.74 67.04
C LEU A 22 -13.06 2.05 66.81
N HIS A 23 -11.98 2.68 67.24
CA HIS A 23 -10.65 2.07 67.21
C HIS A 23 -10.33 1.48 68.58
N CYS A 24 -9.89 0.23 68.61
CA CYS A 24 -9.43 -0.39 69.84
C CYS A 24 -8.11 0.26 70.28
N SER A 25 -8.02 0.70 71.54
CA SER A 25 -6.79 1.31 72.07
C SER A 25 -5.61 0.34 72.25
N VAL A 26 -5.83 -0.97 72.07
CA VAL A 26 -4.80 -2.02 72.24
C VAL A 26 -4.27 -2.48 70.88
N CYS A 27 -5.14 -2.93 69.97
CA CYS A 27 -4.73 -3.44 68.66
C CYS A 27 -4.83 -2.41 67.52
N PHE A 28 -5.40 -1.23 67.78
CA PHE A 28 -5.64 -0.15 66.82
C PHE A 28 -6.53 -0.50 65.62
N GLU A 29 -7.14 -1.69 65.61
CA GLU A 29 -8.09 -2.08 64.57
C GLU A 29 -9.44 -1.37 64.74
N GLN A 30 -10.09 -1.12 63.60
CA GLN A 30 -11.43 -0.55 63.53
C GLN A 30 -12.47 -1.63 63.87
N THR A 31 -13.45 -1.29 64.70
CA THR A 31 -14.44 -2.22 65.24
C THR A 31 -15.82 -1.58 65.27
N HIS A 32 -16.88 -2.37 65.14
CA HIS A 32 -18.23 -1.89 65.40
C HIS A 32 -18.37 -1.48 66.87
N ARG A 33 -19.23 -0.49 67.14
CA ARG A 33 -19.54 -0.07 68.51
C ARG A 33 -20.06 -1.18 69.41
N THR A 34 -20.78 -2.15 68.85
CA THR A 34 -21.26 -3.36 69.55
C THR A 34 -20.19 -4.43 69.76
N CYS A 35 -19.08 -4.36 69.03
CA CYS A 35 -17.92 -5.25 69.16
C CYS A 35 -16.81 -4.63 70.03
N GLY A 36 -17.06 -3.44 70.59
CA GLY A 36 -16.18 -2.75 71.52
C GLY A 36 -16.80 -2.58 72.89
N GLN A 37 -15.96 -2.44 73.91
CA GLN A 37 -16.33 -2.16 75.29
C GLN A 37 -15.61 -0.91 75.79
N LEU A 38 -16.32 -0.07 76.54
CA LEU A 38 -15.76 1.12 77.16
C LEU A 38 -14.95 0.72 78.41
N LEU A 39 -13.67 1.08 78.44
CA LEU A 39 -12.76 0.81 79.57
C LEU A 39 -12.70 2.00 80.55
N SER A 40 -12.84 3.24 80.06
CA SER A 40 -12.92 4.49 80.84
C SER A 40 -13.62 5.58 80.01
N ASP A 41 -13.88 6.75 80.60
CA ASP A 41 -14.71 7.87 80.05
C ASP A 41 -14.46 8.27 78.58
N SER A 42 -13.36 7.86 77.95
CA SER A 42 -13.13 8.04 76.52
C SER A 42 -12.31 6.93 75.84
N THR A 43 -12.11 5.78 76.48
CA THR A 43 -11.23 4.70 75.96
C THR A 43 -12.03 3.44 75.62
N TRP A 44 -11.91 2.96 74.38
CA TRP A 44 -12.60 1.76 73.90
C TRP A 44 -11.62 0.65 73.55
N ILE A 45 -11.96 -0.58 73.94
CA ILE A 45 -11.22 -1.81 73.58
C ILE A 45 -12.13 -2.79 72.85
N CYS A 46 -11.59 -3.57 71.91
CA CYS A 46 -12.39 -4.59 71.24
C CYS A 46 -12.62 -5.80 72.15
N THR A 47 -13.71 -6.54 71.95
CA THR A 47 -14.03 -7.71 72.80
C THR A 47 -12.93 -8.78 72.77
N LYS A 48 -12.26 -9.00 71.63
CA LYS A 48 -11.08 -9.89 71.54
C LYS A 48 -9.95 -9.46 72.47
N CYS A 49 -9.68 -8.16 72.57
CA CYS A 49 -8.66 -7.61 73.48
C CYS A 49 -9.16 -7.58 74.93
N ALA A 50 -10.46 -7.43 75.16
CA ALA A 50 -11.06 -7.49 76.49
C ALA A 50 -11.02 -8.92 77.07
N GLU A 51 -11.32 -9.94 76.27
CA GLU A 51 -11.24 -11.35 76.67
C GLU A 51 -9.80 -11.80 76.90
N ASN A 52 -8.86 -11.33 76.07
CA ASN A 52 -7.42 -11.57 76.29
C ASN A 52 -6.82 -10.72 77.42
N SER A 53 -7.59 -9.84 78.06
CA SER A 53 -7.12 -9.03 79.20
C SER A 53 -7.25 -9.73 80.56
N ASP A 54 -7.91 -10.89 80.63
CA ASP A 54 -7.97 -11.70 81.86
C ASP A 54 -6.72 -12.59 81.98
N SER A 55 -5.67 -11.99 82.52
CA SER A 55 -4.80 -12.54 83.59
C SER A 55 -3.51 -11.74 83.81
N SER A 56 -3.26 -10.65 83.06
CA SER A 56 -2.04 -9.84 83.25
C SER A 56 -2.24 -8.33 83.31
N PHE A 57 -3.47 -7.81 83.25
CA PHE A 57 -3.73 -6.36 83.29
C PHE A 57 -4.80 -5.91 84.31
N LYS A 58 -5.08 -6.73 85.32
CA LYS A 58 -5.58 -6.23 86.62
C LYS A 58 -4.40 -6.04 87.57
N SER A 59 -3.54 -5.10 87.22
CA SER A 59 -2.64 -4.48 88.20
C SER A 59 -3.00 -3.01 88.24
N THR A 60 -4.13 -2.70 88.87
CA THR A 60 -4.17 -1.51 89.73
C THR A 60 -3.02 -1.70 90.72
N VAL A 61 -1.85 -1.18 90.36
CA VAL A 61 -0.79 -0.90 91.32
C VAL A 61 -1.36 0.20 92.22
N ALA A 62 -2.12 -0.22 93.23
CA ALA A 62 -2.13 0.53 94.47
C ALA A 62 -0.66 0.56 94.90
N MET A 63 -0.02 1.72 94.74
CA MET A 63 1.33 1.91 95.23
C MET A 63 1.28 1.88 96.76
N ASN A 64 1.38 0.69 97.34
CA ASN A 64 1.88 0.53 98.70
C ASN A 64 3.35 0.93 98.65
N LYS A 65 3.66 2.06 99.29
CA LYS A 65 5.00 2.69 99.26
C LYS A 65 6.07 1.92 100.05
N ASP A 66 5.74 0.75 100.60
CA ASP A 66 6.59 0.04 101.59
C ASP A 66 6.81 -1.46 101.30
N GLU A 67 6.54 -1.97 100.08
CA GLU A 67 6.84 -3.38 99.74
C GLU A 67 8.25 -3.50 99.12
N PRO A 68 9.16 -4.34 99.67
CA PRO A 68 10.54 -4.42 99.19
C PRO A 68 10.59 -5.04 97.78
N LEU A 69 11.39 -4.46 96.90
CA LEU A 69 11.72 -5.01 95.58
C LEU A 69 12.12 -6.49 95.72
N THR A 70 11.27 -7.39 95.22
CA THR A 70 11.51 -8.84 95.27
C THR A 70 12.17 -9.34 93.99
N VAL A 71 12.83 -10.50 94.06
CA VAL A 71 13.50 -11.18 92.93
C VAL A 71 12.57 -11.36 91.71
N LYS A 72 11.26 -11.57 91.94
CA LYS A 72 10.26 -11.69 90.87
C LYS A 72 10.12 -10.43 90.02
N HIS A 73 10.27 -9.24 90.61
CA HIS A 73 10.24 -7.97 89.86
C HIS A 73 11.46 -7.87 88.93
N PHE A 74 12.62 -8.32 89.41
CA PHE A 74 13.84 -8.35 88.59
C PHE A 74 13.71 -9.36 87.43
N GLU A 75 13.16 -10.56 87.67
CA GLU A 75 12.89 -11.54 86.62
C GLU A 75 11.94 -11.01 85.54
N LEU A 76 10.86 -10.31 85.92
CA LEU A 76 9.94 -9.69 84.96
C LEU A 76 10.62 -8.63 84.09
N ILE A 77 11.45 -7.78 84.70
CA ILE A 77 12.21 -6.76 83.97
C ILE A 77 13.21 -7.42 83.01
N MET A 78 13.91 -8.47 83.46
CA MET A 78 14.86 -9.20 82.60
C MET A 78 14.16 -9.89 81.43
N ASN A 79 12.96 -10.45 81.65
CA ASN A 79 12.15 -11.04 80.59
C ASN A 79 11.69 -9.97 79.57
N GLN A 80 11.24 -8.80 80.04
CA GLN A 80 10.88 -7.68 79.16
C GLN A 80 12.09 -7.17 78.36
N LEU A 81 13.25 -7.04 79.00
CA LEU A 81 14.51 -6.67 78.33
C LEU A 81 14.90 -7.69 77.26
N SER A 82 14.74 -8.98 77.53
CA SER A 82 15.04 -10.05 76.58
C SER A 82 14.10 -10.02 75.35
N SER A 83 12.82 -9.75 75.58
CA SER A 83 11.82 -9.60 74.52
C SER A 83 12.12 -8.37 73.65
N LEU A 84 12.45 -7.23 74.28
CA LEU A 84 12.80 -6.01 73.57
C LEU A 84 14.07 -6.21 72.72
N ASN A 85 15.09 -6.88 73.27
CA ASN A 85 16.31 -7.18 72.54
C ASN A 85 16.04 -8.06 71.31
N SER A 86 15.14 -9.05 71.44
CA SER A 86 14.73 -9.90 70.32
C SER A 86 14.00 -9.11 69.23
N SER A 87 13.11 -8.19 69.61
CA SER A 87 12.43 -7.28 68.67
C SER A 87 13.40 -6.34 67.95
N ILE A 88 14.42 -5.83 68.66
CA ILE A 88 15.48 -4.99 68.08
C ILE A 88 16.29 -5.77 67.05
N ILE A 89 16.66 -7.02 67.35
CA ILE A 89 17.37 -7.90 66.41
C ILE A 89 16.53 -8.12 65.15
N SER A 90 15.23 -8.39 65.29
CA SER A 90 14.30 -8.56 64.17
C SER A 90 14.19 -7.29 63.33
N CYS A 91 14.07 -6.12 63.97
CA CYS A 91 13.99 -4.83 63.28
C CYS A 91 15.26 -4.55 62.47
N ASN A 92 16.42 -4.79 63.07
CA ASN A 92 17.72 -4.65 62.38
C ASN A 92 17.84 -5.58 61.17
N LYS A 93 17.26 -6.79 61.22
CA LYS A 93 17.20 -7.69 60.07
C LYS A 93 16.33 -7.09 58.96
N HIS A 94 15.12 -6.63 59.27
CA HIS A 94 14.23 -6.01 58.28
C HIS A 94 14.86 -4.78 57.63
N ILE A 95 15.58 -3.96 58.39
CA ILE A 95 16.31 -2.79 57.86
C ILE A 95 17.35 -3.23 56.83
N LYS A 96 18.12 -4.30 57.11
CA LYS A 96 19.10 -4.84 56.16
C LYS A 96 18.44 -5.37 54.88
N ASP A 97 17.33 -6.09 55.02
CA ASP A 97 16.59 -6.63 53.88
C ASP A 97 16.04 -5.50 53.00
N LEU A 98 15.50 -4.44 53.61
CA LEU A 98 15.06 -3.24 52.90
C LEU A 98 16.21 -2.53 52.18
N HIS A 99 17.38 -2.39 52.81
CA HIS A 99 18.55 -1.82 52.15
C HIS A 99 18.98 -2.64 50.93
N SER A 100 18.95 -3.97 51.03
CA SER A 100 19.26 -4.85 49.90
C SER A 100 18.24 -4.69 48.76
N LEU A 101 16.95 -4.58 49.07
CA LEU A 101 15.90 -4.38 48.09
C LEU A 101 16.03 -3.02 47.37
N VAL A 102 16.29 -1.95 48.13
CA VAL A 102 16.53 -0.61 47.59
C VAL A 102 17.74 -0.60 46.66
N ALA A 103 18.83 -1.27 47.04
CA ALA A 103 20.01 -1.40 46.18
C ALA A 103 19.67 -2.14 44.87
N SER A 104 18.91 -3.24 44.94
CA SER A 104 18.45 -3.96 43.75
C SER A 104 17.58 -3.08 42.85
N HIS A 105 16.63 -2.33 43.41
CA HIS A 105 15.79 -1.43 42.63
C HIS A 105 16.59 -0.31 41.97
N ALA A 106 17.59 0.25 42.66
CA ALA A 106 18.46 1.27 42.06
C ALA A 106 19.20 0.76 40.81
N THR A 107 19.69 -0.49 40.84
CA THR A 107 20.32 -1.10 39.66
C THR A 107 19.34 -1.33 38.51
N ALA A 108 18.12 -1.78 38.82
CA ALA A 108 17.07 -1.99 37.81
C ALA A 108 16.67 -0.66 37.15
N ILE A 109 16.53 0.41 37.94
CA ILE A 109 16.23 1.76 37.44
C ILE A 109 17.33 2.24 36.50
N SER A 110 18.60 2.11 36.88
CA SER A 110 19.74 2.51 36.03
C SER A 110 19.77 1.74 34.70
N ASN A 111 19.46 0.45 34.70
CA ASN A 111 19.34 -0.34 33.47
C ASN A 111 18.18 0.14 32.59
N CYS A 112 17.03 0.46 33.18
CA CYS A 112 15.89 1.02 32.47
C CYS A 112 16.22 2.37 31.82
N GLU A 113 16.92 3.25 32.54
CA GLU A 113 17.37 4.54 32.01
C GLU A 113 18.28 4.36 30.79
N SER A 114 19.25 3.44 30.87
CA SER A 114 20.14 3.12 29.75
C SER A 114 19.37 2.62 28.53
N ASN A 115 18.39 1.73 28.73
CA ASN A 115 17.54 1.24 27.64
C ASN A 115 16.71 2.35 27.01
N ILE A 116 16.12 3.24 27.82
CA ILE A 116 15.35 4.39 27.34
C ILE A 116 16.24 5.30 26.48
N SER A 117 17.47 5.60 26.92
CA SER A 117 18.41 6.41 26.14
C SER A 117 18.76 5.74 24.79
N SER A 118 18.96 4.42 24.77
CA SER A 118 19.25 3.67 23.54
C SER A 118 18.06 3.71 22.56
N ILE A 119 16.83 3.52 23.06
CA ILE A 119 15.61 3.60 22.25
C ILE A 119 15.42 5.01 21.69
N GLN A 120 15.64 6.05 22.50
CA GLN A 120 15.59 7.44 22.05
C GLN A 120 16.59 7.72 20.92
N CYS A 121 17.83 7.22 21.03
CA CYS A 121 18.84 7.34 19.97
C CYS A 121 18.39 6.67 18.66
N ASN A 122 17.81 5.47 18.74
CA ASN A 122 17.31 4.75 17.57
C ASN A 122 16.14 5.48 16.90
N ASN A 123 15.22 6.02 17.70
CA ASN A 123 14.09 6.81 17.18
C ASN A 123 14.58 8.07 16.44
N LEU A 124 15.61 8.75 16.95
CA LEU A 124 16.21 9.90 16.25
C LEU A 124 16.81 9.48 14.90
N LYS A 125 17.58 8.39 14.84
CA LYS A 125 18.14 7.87 13.59
C LYS A 125 17.07 7.46 12.58
N LEU A 126 15.96 6.89 13.05
CA LEU A 126 14.83 6.52 12.20
C LEU A 126 14.13 7.76 11.65
N ASN A 127 13.91 8.78 12.48
CA ASN A 127 13.33 10.04 12.04
C ASN A 127 14.19 10.73 10.99
N ASP A 128 15.52 10.77 11.18
CA ASP A 128 16.44 11.33 10.18
C ASP A 128 16.35 10.59 8.84
N ARG A 129 16.28 9.25 8.86
CA ARG A 129 16.09 8.44 7.65
C ARG A 129 14.75 8.71 6.99
N ILE A 130 13.67 8.84 7.77
CA ILE A 130 12.34 9.16 7.24
C ILE A 130 12.38 10.52 6.55
N SER A 131 12.94 11.55 7.19
CA SER A 131 13.06 12.88 6.58
C SER A 131 13.89 12.89 5.30
N GLN A 132 14.98 12.12 5.24
CA GLN A 132 15.77 11.95 4.01
C GLN A 132 14.95 11.30 2.87
N LEU A 133 14.18 10.26 3.20
CA LEU A 133 13.33 9.58 2.22
C LEU A 133 12.18 10.48 1.76
N GLU A 134 11.54 11.20 2.66
CA GLU A 134 10.44 12.13 2.34
C GLU A 134 10.90 13.22 1.36
N ASN A 135 12.07 13.82 1.60
CA ASN A 135 12.64 14.82 0.69
C ASN A 135 12.96 14.22 -0.69
N HIS A 136 13.54 13.03 -0.75
CA HIS A 136 13.83 12.35 -2.02
C HIS A 136 12.56 11.96 -2.79
N VAL A 137 11.46 11.64 -2.11
CA VAL A 137 10.16 11.35 -2.76
C VAL A 137 9.57 12.61 -3.39
N MET A 138 9.73 13.79 -2.77
CA MET A 138 9.20 15.04 -3.31
C MET A 138 9.95 15.49 -4.57
N GLU A 139 11.29 15.40 -4.59
CA GLU A 139 12.10 15.76 -5.75
C GLU A 139 11.99 14.72 -6.89
N GLY A 140 11.91 13.42 -6.56
CA GLY A 140 11.82 12.35 -7.55
C GLY A 140 10.50 12.32 -8.33
N ASN A 141 9.42 12.89 -7.80
CA ASN A 141 8.12 12.87 -8.46
C ASN A 141 8.11 13.70 -9.75
N GLU A 142 8.71 14.90 -9.75
CA GLU A 142 8.72 15.78 -10.93
C GLU A 142 9.53 15.18 -12.08
N GLU A 143 10.68 14.56 -11.78
CA GLU A 143 11.48 13.84 -12.77
C GLU A 143 10.72 12.66 -13.40
N ILE A 144 9.94 11.93 -12.59
CA ILE A 144 9.09 10.83 -13.09
C ILE A 144 7.98 11.37 -13.99
N TYR A 145 7.34 12.48 -13.63
CA TYR A 145 6.31 13.11 -14.47
C TYR A 145 6.88 13.60 -15.79
N PHE A 146 8.04 14.28 -15.75
CA PHE A 146 8.75 14.74 -16.94
C PHE A 146 9.13 13.56 -17.86
N GLU A 147 9.72 12.50 -17.30
CA GLU A 147 10.07 11.29 -18.04
C GLU A 147 8.83 10.60 -18.64
N CYS A 148 7.72 10.51 -17.89
CA CYS A 148 6.47 9.93 -18.40
C CYS A 148 5.92 10.75 -19.56
N ASN A 149 5.89 12.07 -19.44
CA ASN A 149 5.41 12.97 -20.49
C ASN A 149 6.30 12.88 -21.74
N GLU A 150 7.63 12.91 -21.59
CA GLU A 150 8.58 12.74 -22.70
C GLU A 150 8.38 11.42 -23.44
N ARG A 151 8.10 10.31 -22.73
CA ARG A 151 7.80 9.02 -23.35
C ARG A 151 6.53 9.07 -24.20
N ILE A 152 5.49 9.75 -23.72
CA ILE A 152 4.22 9.93 -24.46
C ILE A 152 4.44 10.79 -25.71
N LEU A 153 5.27 11.82 -25.63
CA LEU A 153 5.60 12.65 -26.80
C LEU A 153 6.47 11.90 -27.82
N ARG A 154 7.26 10.92 -27.38
CA ARG A 154 8.18 10.16 -28.24
C ARG A 154 7.62 8.86 -28.79
N GLU A 155 6.52 8.31 -28.27
CA GLU A 155 5.97 7.03 -28.75
C GLU A 155 5.50 7.05 -30.21
N LYS A 156 5.23 8.24 -30.77
CA LYS A 156 4.85 8.44 -32.17
C LYS A 156 6.06 8.64 -33.09
N ASN A 157 7.26 8.69 -32.52
CA ASN A 157 8.48 9.05 -33.25
C ASN A 157 9.30 7.79 -33.56
N ILE A 158 9.90 7.78 -34.75
CA ILE A 158 10.94 6.84 -35.12
C ILE A 158 12.17 7.59 -35.60
N LEU A 159 13.33 6.99 -35.42
CA LEU A 159 14.61 7.54 -35.86
C LEU A 159 15.16 6.70 -37.00
N MET A 160 15.43 7.35 -38.13
CA MET A 160 16.10 6.73 -39.27
C MET A 160 17.55 7.20 -39.32
N MET A 161 18.47 6.25 -39.17
CA MET A 161 19.91 6.51 -39.09
C MET A 161 20.59 6.13 -40.39
N GLY A 162 21.67 6.83 -40.74
CA GLY A 162 22.54 6.47 -41.85
C GLY A 162 22.03 6.91 -43.23
N LEU A 163 21.05 7.82 -43.26
CA LEU A 163 20.59 8.45 -44.49
C LEU A 163 21.68 9.37 -45.07
N PRO A 164 21.82 9.42 -46.41
CA PRO A 164 22.62 10.46 -47.05
C PRO A 164 22.04 11.84 -46.75
N GLU A 165 22.88 12.87 -46.69
CA GLU A 165 22.40 14.25 -46.57
C GLU A 165 21.80 14.67 -47.92
N SER A 166 20.54 15.08 -47.90
CA SER A 166 19.91 15.75 -49.03
C SER A 166 20.33 17.23 -49.03
N ARG A 167 20.40 17.86 -50.21
CA ARG A 167 20.70 19.30 -50.31
C ARG A 167 19.47 20.19 -49.98
N GLY A 168 18.36 19.62 -49.49
CA GLY A 168 17.15 20.34 -49.08
C GLY A 168 16.12 19.47 -48.34
N ASN A 169 15.27 20.10 -47.52
CA ASN A 169 14.33 19.43 -46.59
C ASN A 169 13.23 18.59 -47.27
N ASP A 170 12.81 18.94 -48.50
CA ASP A 170 11.68 18.28 -49.18
C ASP A 170 11.99 16.84 -49.66
N ASP A 171 13.27 16.50 -49.83
CA ASP A 171 13.69 15.16 -50.29
C ASP A 171 13.61 14.10 -49.17
N ASP A 172 13.79 14.52 -47.91
CA ASP A 172 13.88 13.59 -46.78
C ASP A 172 12.56 12.86 -46.52
N LEU A 173 11.43 13.54 -46.72
CA LEU A 173 10.11 12.94 -46.57
C LEU A 173 9.86 11.89 -47.66
N GLY A 174 10.23 12.19 -48.91
CA GLY A 174 10.13 11.26 -50.04
C GLY A 174 11.00 10.03 -49.84
N LEU A 175 12.25 10.23 -49.41
CA LEU A 175 13.19 9.15 -49.12
C LEU A 175 12.70 8.26 -47.96
N ALA A 176 12.22 8.89 -46.88
CA ALA A 176 11.65 8.17 -45.74
C ALA A 176 10.44 7.31 -46.16
N LYS A 177 9.55 7.84 -47.01
CA LYS A 177 8.39 7.10 -47.55
C LYS A 177 8.81 5.86 -48.32
N ASN A 178 9.74 6.00 -49.26
CA ASN A 178 10.26 4.88 -50.07
C ASN A 178 10.83 3.76 -49.17
N ILE A 179 11.64 4.15 -48.19
CA ILE A 179 12.21 3.20 -47.24
C ILE A 179 11.12 2.51 -46.40
N LEU A 180 10.17 3.26 -45.87
CA LEU A 180 9.11 2.73 -45.00
C LEU A 180 8.16 1.79 -45.73
N GLN A 181 7.93 1.98 -47.03
CA GLN A 181 7.06 1.11 -47.83
C GLN A 181 7.59 -0.32 -47.94
N SER A 182 8.92 -0.52 -47.83
CA SER A 182 9.54 -1.86 -47.75
C SER A 182 9.33 -2.56 -46.39
N VAL A 183 8.99 -1.79 -45.35
CA VAL A 183 8.91 -2.29 -43.97
C VAL A 183 7.46 -2.55 -43.56
N ALA A 184 6.56 -1.61 -43.86
CA ALA A 184 5.14 -1.69 -43.55
C ALA A 184 4.32 -0.96 -44.62
N PRO A 185 3.03 -1.29 -44.81
CA PRO A 185 2.13 -0.55 -45.68
C PRO A 185 1.79 0.80 -45.03
N VAL A 186 2.73 1.74 -45.09
CA VAL A 186 2.58 3.10 -44.56
C VAL A 186 2.11 3.99 -45.71
N SER A 187 0.97 4.65 -45.55
CA SER A 187 0.50 5.67 -46.49
C SER A 187 1.13 7.03 -46.17
N GLU A 188 1.20 7.94 -47.14
CA GLU A 188 1.78 9.27 -46.92
C GLU A 188 1.07 10.06 -45.82
N GLN A 189 -0.23 9.82 -45.64
CA GLN A 189 -1.04 10.47 -44.61
C GLN A 189 -0.65 10.04 -43.19
N ASN A 190 0.13 8.96 -43.03
CA ASN A 190 0.55 8.49 -41.72
C ASN A 190 1.74 9.27 -41.13
N ILE A 191 2.49 10.01 -41.95
CA ILE A 191 3.65 10.80 -41.53
C ILE A 191 3.21 12.24 -41.28
N ARG A 192 3.39 12.71 -40.05
CA ARG A 192 3.11 14.10 -39.67
C ARG A 192 4.26 15.02 -40.07
N GLU A 193 5.49 14.60 -39.80
CA GLU A 193 6.68 15.44 -39.97
C GLU A 193 7.95 14.58 -40.10
N ALA A 194 8.94 15.07 -40.85
CA ALA A 194 10.27 14.47 -40.93
C ALA A 194 11.32 15.58 -40.75
N ILE A 195 12.17 15.47 -39.73
CA ILE A 195 13.12 16.50 -39.33
C ILE A 195 14.50 15.89 -39.08
N ARG A 196 15.54 16.42 -39.71
CA ARG A 196 16.93 16.06 -39.34
C ARG A 196 17.29 16.66 -38.00
N PHE A 197 17.91 15.88 -37.12
CA PHE A 197 18.27 16.35 -35.78
C PHE A 197 19.61 15.79 -35.32
N GLY A 198 20.29 16.54 -34.45
CA GLY A 198 21.59 16.18 -33.89
C GLY A 198 22.78 16.65 -34.74
N LYS A 199 23.99 16.35 -34.26
CA LYS A 199 25.24 16.70 -34.95
C LYS A 199 25.53 15.68 -36.06
N SER A 200 25.98 16.16 -37.21
CA SER A 200 26.35 15.29 -38.33
C SER A 200 27.53 14.40 -37.90
N THR A 201 27.29 13.11 -37.79
CA THR A 201 28.34 12.14 -37.43
C THR A 201 28.78 11.47 -38.73
N SER A 202 30.01 11.77 -39.18
CA SER A 202 30.50 11.33 -40.50
C SER A 202 29.66 11.82 -41.69
N GLY A 203 29.14 13.05 -41.62
CA GLY A 203 28.36 13.62 -42.73
C GLY A 203 26.97 13.00 -42.89
N LYS A 204 26.40 12.41 -41.83
CA LYS A 204 25.03 11.86 -41.83
C LYS A 204 24.30 12.23 -40.54
N GLN A 205 23.27 13.07 -40.64
CA GLN A 205 22.36 13.38 -39.54
C GLN A 205 21.21 12.36 -39.44
N PRO A 206 20.83 11.94 -38.22
CA PRO A 206 19.59 11.20 -37.99
C PRO A 206 18.35 11.96 -38.47
N LEU A 207 17.42 11.25 -39.11
CA LEU A 207 16.09 11.78 -39.44
C LEU A 207 15.08 11.30 -38.41
N LYS A 208 14.46 12.23 -37.69
CA LYS A 208 13.32 12.00 -36.81
C LYS A 208 12.05 12.07 -37.64
N ILE A 209 11.26 11.01 -37.61
CA ILE A 209 9.96 10.94 -38.29
C ILE A 209 8.89 10.90 -37.21
N ILE A 210 7.98 11.86 -37.23
CA ILE A 210 6.83 11.97 -36.35
C ILE A 210 5.61 11.41 -37.08
N LEU A 211 4.96 10.41 -36.50
CA LEU A 211 3.80 9.73 -37.07
C LEU A 211 2.50 10.23 -36.41
N LEU A 212 1.36 9.97 -37.05
CA LEU A 212 0.06 10.33 -36.47
C LEU A 212 -0.31 9.48 -35.24
N SER A 213 0.14 8.22 -35.19
CA SER A 213 -0.20 7.27 -34.13
C SER A 213 1.01 6.43 -33.72
N SER A 214 1.07 6.08 -32.43
CA SER A 214 2.10 5.20 -31.88
C SER A 214 1.93 3.75 -32.33
N GLU A 215 0.73 3.33 -32.76
CA GLU A 215 0.51 2.00 -33.35
C GLU A 215 1.31 1.82 -34.65
N ILE A 216 1.34 2.86 -35.49
CA ILE A 216 2.10 2.88 -36.74
C ILE A 216 3.59 2.81 -36.46
N ALA A 217 4.06 3.59 -35.46
CA ALA A 217 5.45 3.57 -35.03
C ALA A 217 5.87 2.17 -34.56
N LEU A 218 5.03 1.52 -33.75
CA LEU A 218 5.26 0.16 -33.25
C LEU A 218 5.28 -0.86 -34.38
N ASP A 219 4.38 -0.77 -35.36
CA ASP A 219 4.34 -1.71 -36.48
C ASP A 219 5.57 -1.56 -37.39
N ILE A 220 6.04 -0.33 -37.63
CA ILE A 220 7.32 -0.10 -38.31
C ILE A 220 8.47 -0.73 -37.50
N LEU A 221 8.53 -0.47 -36.19
CA LEU A 221 9.60 -0.98 -35.33
C LEU A 221 9.61 -2.51 -35.20
N ARG A 222 8.45 -3.16 -35.25
CA ARG A 222 8.31 -4.63 -35.29
C ARG A 222 8.79 -5.20 -36.61
N ASN A 223 8.44 -4.54 -37.71
CA ASN A 223 8.73 -5.00 -39.06
C ASN A 223 10.09 -4.55 -39.59
N LYS A 224 10.83 -3.66 -38.90
CA LYS A 224 12.12 -3.10 -39.38
C LYS A 224 13.17 -4.11 -39.83
N ARG A 225 13.04 -5.38 -39.44
CA ARG A 225 13.88 -6.50 -39.91
C ARG A 225 13.64 -6.85 -41.39
N LYS A 226 12.48 -6.48 -41.94
CA LYS A 226 12.12 -6.61 -43.37
C LYS A 226 12.84 -5.59 -44.26
N LEU A 227 13.47 -4.58 -43.66
CA LEU A 227 14.24 -3.59 -44.41
C LEU A 227 15.33 -4.30 -45.22
N SER A 228 15.26 -4.19 -46.55
CA SER A 228 16.20 -4.82 -47.46
C SER A 228 17.61 -4.26 -47.25
N ARG A 229 18.54 -5.12 -46.85
CA ARG A 229 19.96 -4.75 -46.68
C ARG A 229 20.68 -4.56 -48.02
N GLU A 230 20.15 -5.14 -49.09
CA GLU A 230 20.67 -4.97 -50.44
C GLU A 230 20.34 -3.56 -50.96
N GLN A 231 19.10 -3.11 -50.77
CA GLN A 231 18.66 -1.78 -51.21
C GLN A 231 19.14 -0.67 -50.25
N PHE A 232 19.18 -0.96 -48.95
CA PHE A 232 19.45 0.03 -47.90
C PHE A 232 20.49 -0.48 -46.89
N PRO A 233 21.77 -0.63 -47.30
CA PRO A 233 22.79 -1.30 -46.49
C PRO A 233 23.09 -0.57 -45.18
N ASN A 234 23.19 0.76 -45.23
CA ASN A 234 23.62 1.60 -44.11
C ASN A 234 22.46 2.19 -43.28
N ILE A 235 21.21 1.85 -43.62
CA ILE A 235 20.05 2.45 -42.97
C ILE A 235 19.59 1.59 -41.81
N SER A 236 19.23 2.23 -40.70
CA SER A 236 18.61 1.54 -39.58
C SER A 236 17.49 2.36 -38.96
N ILE A 237 16.41 1.67 -38.57
CA ILE A 237 15.25 2.27 -37.91
C ILE A 237 15.32 1.96 -36.42
N ARG A 238 15.20 2.99 -35.59
CA ARG A 238 15.25 2.90 -34.13
C ARG A 238 14.06 3.64 -33.51
N ALA A 239 13.72 3.29 -32.27
CA ALA A 239 12.75 4.05 -31.49
C ALA A 239 13.41 5.35 -31.00
N ASP A 240 12.64 6.43 -30.92
CA ASP A 240 13.04 7.67 -30.23
C ASP A 240 12.89 7.44 -28.72
N LEU A 241 14.01 7.27 -28.03
CA LEU A 241 14.05 6.95 -26.60
C LEU A 241 14.51 8.15 -25.79
N THR A 242 13.94 8.32 -24.60
CA THR A 242 14.40 9.33 -23.64
C THR A 242 15.85 9.07 -23.21
N PRO A 243 16.58 10.08 -22.72
CA PRO A 243 17.93 9.89 -22.17
C PRO A 243 17.99 8.80 -21.09
N ASN A 244 16.98 8.74 -20.21
CA ASN A 244 16.90 7.72 -19.16
C ASN A 244 16.68 6.32 -19.72
N GLN A 245 15.81 6.17 -20.73
CA GLN A 245 15.63 4.89 -21.43
C GLN A 245 16.91 4.44 -22.13
N GLN A 246 17.65 5.37 -22.76
CA GLN A 246 18.94 5.08 -23.40
C GLN A 246 19.99 4.65 -22.36
N LYS A 247 20.12 5.37 -21.25
CA LYS A 247 21.02 5.03 -20.14
C LYS A 247 20.70 3.64 -19.59
N HIS A 248 19.43 3.34 -19.34
CA HIS A 248 18.99 2.04 -18.85
C HIS A 248 19.31 0.90 -19.84
N LEU A 249 19.03 1.09 -21.13
CA LEU A 249 19.35 0.09 -22.15
C LEU A 249 20.86 -0.10 -22.33
N ASN A 250 21.65 0.97 -22.23
CA ASN A 250 23.10 0.87 -22.31
C ASN A 250 23.67 0.14 -21.10
N ALA A 251 23.16 0.40 -19.89
CA ALA A 251 23.52 -0.36 -18.69
C ALA A 251 23.21 -1.86 -18.86
N LEU A 252 22.02 -2.21 -19.37
CA LEU A 252 21.66 -3.60 -19.66
C LEU A 252 22.55 -4.23 -20.74
N ARG A 253 23.00 -3.47 -21.75
CA ARG A 253 23.94 -3.97 -22.76
C ARG A 253 25.30 -4.24 -22.16
N SER A 254 25.82 -3.33 -21.32
CA SER A 254 27.09 -3.53 -20.61
C SER A 254 27.02 -4.75 -19.70
N GLU A 255 25.95 -4.88 -18.92
CA GLU A 255 25.71 -6.05 -18.05
C GLU A 255 25.62 -7.35 -18.88
N LEU A 256 24.94 -7.31 -20.03
CA LEU A 256 24.84 -8.49 -20.90
C LEU A 256 26.19 -8.90 -21.49
N GLU A 257 27.01 -7.95 -21.94
CA GLU A 257 28.35 -8.25 -22.45
C GLU A 257 29.30 -8.73 -21.35
N GLU A 258 29.19 -8.18 -20.15
CA GLU A 258 29.90 -8.68 -18.98
C GLU A 258 29.48 -10.12 -18.64
N ARG A 259 28.19 -10.43 -18.63
CA ARG A 259 27.73 -11.80 -18.35
C ARG A 259 28.18 -12.79 -19.43
N LYS A 260 28.21 -12.37 -20.70
CA LYS A 260 28.79 -13.16 -21.78
C LYS A 260 30.29 -13.39 -21.60
N SER A 261 31.05 -12.37 -21.16
CA SER A 261 32.49 -12.53 -20.93
C SER A 261 32.78 -13.46 -19.74
N HIS A 262 31.87 -13.54 -18.76
CA HIS A 262 31.89 -14.52 -17.67
C HIS A 262 31.39 -15.92 -18.06
N GLY A 263 31.12 -16.18 -19.35
CA GLY A 263 30.78 -17.49 -19.86
C GLY A 263 29.29 -17.84 -19.82
N GLU A 264 28.41 -16.90 -19.51
CA GLU A 264 26.97 -17.13 -19.66
C GLU A 264 26.57 -17.12 -21.14
N ALA A 265 26.24 -18.31 -21.67
CA ALA A 265 25.72 -18.49 -23.01
C ALA A 265 24.19 -18.29 -23.07
N ASP A 266 23.68 -18.10 -24.29
CA ASP A 266 22.26 -18.01 -24.60
C ASP A 266 21.50 -16.87 -23.90
N ILE A 267 22.13 -15.77 -23.51
CA ILE A 267 21.41 -14.61 -22.92
C ILE A 267 21.14 -13.50 -23.94
N THR A 268 19.97 -12.87 -23.86
CA THR A 268 19.56 -11.74 -24.73
C THR A 268 18.70 -10.73 -23.99
N ILE A 269 18.65 -9.49 -24.46
CA ILE A 269 17.70 -8.48 -23.93
C ILE A 269 16.35 -8.66 -24.63
N LYS A 270 15.32 -9.02 -23.87
CA LYS A 270 13.93 -9.13 -24.34
C LYS A 270 13.04 -8.16 -23.57
N TYR A 271 12.01 -7.66 -24.25
CA TYR A 271 10.98 -6.85 -23.59
C TYR A 271 9.92 -7.78 -23.00
N SER A 272 9.75 -7.74 -21.69
CA SER A 272 8.70 -8.45 -20.95
C SER A 272 7.87 -7.42 -20.19
N ASN A 273 6.56 -7.40 -20.42
CA ASN A 273 5.64 -6.38 -19.86
C ASN A 273 6.13 -4.95 -20.13
N ASN A 274 6.52 -4.67 -21.37
CA ASN A 274 7.06 -3.37 -21.81
C ASN A 274 8.34 -2.91 -21.08
N ARG A 275 9.05 -3.80 -20.39
CA ARG A 275 10.33 -3.51 -19.72
C ARG A 275 11.45 -4.37 -20.31
N PRO A 276 12.59 -3.77 -20.69
CA PRO A 276 13.74 -4.55 -21.16
C PRO A 276 14.37 -5.32 -19.99
N LYS A 277 14.67 -6.60 -20.22
CA LYS A 277 15.33 -7.49 -19.25
C LYS A 277 16.26 -8.46 -19.97
N ILE A 278 17.36 -8.84 -19.32
CA ILE A 278 18.21 -9.93 -19.78
C ILE A 278 17.50 -11.25 -19.47
N VAL A 279 17.31 -12.09 -20.49
CA VAL A 279 16.63 -13.38 -20.41
C VAL A 279 17.49 -14.46 -21.05
N LYS A 280 17.34 -15.71 -20.60
CA LYS A 280 17.91 -16.87 -21.28
C LYS A 280 17.08 -17.23 -22.52
N THR A 281 17.76 -17.57 -23.59
CA THR A 281 17.24 -17.89 -24.91
C THR A 281 17.10 -19.40 -24.95
N THR A 282 15.87 -19.89 -25.10
CA THR A 282 15.64 -21.31 -25.37
C THR A 282 15.65 -21.51 -26.87
N LYS A 283 16.18 -22.65 -27.36
CA LYS A 283 16.38 -22.93 -28.81
C LYS A 283 15.12 -22.77 -29.67
N THR A 284 13.93 -22.70 -29.07
CA THR A 284 12.66 -22.40 -29.73
C THR A 284 12.51 -20.96 -30.26
N ASP A 285 13.35 -20.00 -29.84
CA ASP A 285 13.17 -18.58 -30.16
C ASP A 285 13.94 -18.09 -31.41
N SER A 286 14.67 -18.98 -32.11
CA SER A 286 15.59 -18.60 -33.21
C SER A 286 15.11 -18.89 -34.64
N GLY A 287 13.91 -19.43 -34.85
CA GLY A 287 13.36 -19.64 -36.19
C GLY A 287 11.84 -19.63 -36.20
N ASN A 288 11.27 -18.75 -37.02
CA ASN A 288 9.86 -18.73 -37.43
C ASN A 288 8.81 -18.46 -36.33
N ILE A 289 8.25 -17.24 -36.32
CA ILE A 289 6.82 -17.08 -36.07
C ILE A 289 6.10 -17.44 -37.38
N SER A 290 6.15 -18.72 -37.75
CA SER A 290 5.17 -19.32 -38.65
C SER A 290 4.30 -20.22 -37.77
N LEU A 291 3.05 -19.81 -37.62
CA LEU A 291 2.03 -20.57 -36.91
C LEU A 291 1.91 -21.97 -37.55
N PRO A 292 1.92 -23.07 -36.76
CA PRO A 292 1.68 -24.38 -37.32
C PRO A 292 0.22 -24.50 -37.75
N SER A 293 0.06 -24.68 -39.06
CA SER A 293 -1.15 -25.17 -39.71
C SER A 293 -1.53 -26.54 -39.16
N LYS A 294 -2.76 -26.66 -38.66
CA LYS A 294 -3.53 -27.91 -38.72
C LYS A 294 -4.97 -27.59 -39.12
N ARG A 295 -5.26 -27.80 -40.41
CA ARG A 295 -6.58 -28.23 -40.92
C ARG A 295 -6.88 -29.61 -40.27
N THR A 296 -8.09 -30.11 -40.05
CA THR A 296 -9.43 -30.09 -40.68
C THR A 296 -10.42 -30.49 -39.54
N ARG A 297 -11.74 -30.29 -39.54
CA ARG A 297 -12.77 -30.67 -40.54
C ARG A 297 -14.14 -30.17 -40.00
N ASP A 298 -14.97 -29.68 -40.92
CA ASP A 298 -16.44 -29.57 -41.03
C ASP A 298 -17.33 -29.43 -39.77
N GLU A 299 -18.13 -28.35 -39.70
CA GLU A 299 -19.61 -28.43 -39.63
C GLU A 299 -20.29 -27.03 -39.66
N GLU A 300 -21.15 -26.92 -40.68
CA GLU A 300 -22.33 -26.08 -40.96
C GLU A 300 -22.69 -24.78 -40.17
N TYR A 301 -22.68 -23.69 -40.93
CA TYR A 301 -23.73 -22.67 -41.14
C TYR A 301 -24.62 -22.16 -39.97
N SER A 302 -24.35 -20.92 -39.53
CA SER A 302 -25.36 -19.99 -38.99
C SER A 302 -24.86 -18.53 -39.04
N PRO A 303 -25.77 -17.53 -39.14
CA PRO A 303 -25.51 -16.29 -39.86
C PRO A 303 -24.52 -15.32 -39.20
N LYS A 304 -23.80 -14.61 -40.06
CA LYS A 304 -22.61 -13.76 -39.84
C LYS A 304 -22.65 -12.89 -38.58
N ARG A 305 -21.76 -13.23 -37.64
CA ARG A 305 -21.30 -12.37 -36.54
C ARG A 305 -20.31 -11.33 -37.09
N ASN A 306 -20.15 -10.20 -36.41
CA ASN A 306 -18.91 -9.41 -36.53
C ASN A 306 -17.76 -10.25 -35.95
N SER A 307 -17.27 -11.20 -36.75
CA SER A 307 -16.17 -12.08 -36.44
C SER A 307 -14.91 -11.26 -36.30
N GLU A 308 -14.14 -11.46 -35.23
CA GLU A 308 -12.78 -10.91 -35.12
C GLU A 308 -11.99 -11.30 -36.37
N GLN A 309 -11.61 -10.29 -37.17
CA GLN A 309 -10.79 -10.51 -38.36
C GLN A 309 -9.32 -10.33 -37.99
N ASN A 310 -8.45 -11.15 -38.56
CA ASN A 310 -7.01 -10.89 -38.52
C ASN A 310 -6.78 -9.52 -39.20
N HIS A 311 -6.20 -8.56 -38.46
CA HIS A 311 -6.00 -7.16 -38.90
C HIS A 311 -7.26 -6.28 -38.96
N GLU A 312 -8.22 -6.46 -38.06
CA GLU A 312 -9.35 -5.53 -37.97
C GLU A 312 -8.92 -4.11 -37.53
N ASN A 313 -9.45 -3.08 -38.21
CA ASN A 313 -9.26 -1.69 -37.80
C ASN A 313 -10.18 -1.38 -36.61
N CYS A 314 -9.65 -1.55 -35.40
CA CYS A 314 -10.35 -1.37 -34.14
C CYS A 314 -10.94 0.05 -34.02
N SER A 315 -10.21 1.08 -34.45
CA SER A 315 -10.68 2.47 -34.43
C SER A 315 -11.89 2.67 -35.33
N GLN A 316 -11.91 2.08 -36.54
CA GLN A 316 -13.05 2.17 -37.44
C GLN A 316 -14.29 1.46 -36.86
N ILE A 317 -14.12 0.28 -36.27
CA ILE A 317 -15.23 -0.46 -35.64
C ILE A 317 -15.87 0.38 -34.53
N VAL A 318 -15.04 0.97 -33.66
CA VAL A 318 -15.49 1.81 -32.56
C VAL A 318 -16.20 3.06 -33.08
N ARG A 319 -15.67 3.71 -34.13
CA ARG A 319 -16.32 4.85 -34.76
C ARG A 319 -17.70 4.50 -35.32
N ASN A 320 -17.82 3.39 -36.03
CA ASN A 320 -19.10 2.95 -36.59
C ASN A 320 -20.12 2.70 -35.46
N VAL A 321 -19.72 1.97 -34.42
CA VAL A 321 -20.59 1.70 -33.26
C VAL A 321 -21.03 3.00 -32.59
N ILE A 322 -20.13 3.94 -32.38
CA ILE A 322 -20.45 5.20 -31.69
C ILE A 322 -21.33 6.11 -32.56
N SER A 323 -21.06 6.19 -33.87
CA SER A 323 -21.88 6.97 -34.79
C SER A 323 -23.29 6.38 -34.92
N GLU A 324 -23.40 5.07 -35.17
CA GLU A 324 -24.68 4.39 -35.40
C GLU A 324 -25.52 4.18 -34.14
N LYS A 325 -24.89 3.91 -32.99
CA LYS A 325 -25.62 3.52 -31.76
C LYS A 325 -25.71 4.62 -30.72
N LEU A 326 -24.80 5.60 -30.75
CA LEU A 326 -24.79 6.70 -29.78
C LEU A 326 -25.07 8.06 -30.43
N GLU A 327 -25.16 8.14 -31.75
CA GLU A 327 -25.36 9.40 -32.49
C GLU A 327 -24.32 10.44 -32.07
N VAL A 328 -23.05 10.02 -32.07
CA VAL A 328 -21.90 10.89 -31.79
C VAL A 328 -20.95 10.81 -32.98
N ASP A 329 -20.73 11.94 -33.64
CA ASP A 329 -19.68 12.06 -34.66
C ASP A 329 -18.31 12.05 -33.99
N ILE A 330 -17.45 11.13 -34.44
CA ILE A 330 -16.07 10.99 -33.95
C ILE A 330 -15.13 11.06 -35.13
N LYS A 331 -14.17 11.99 -35.03
CA LYS A 331 -13.07 12.11 -35.99
C LYS A 331 -11.94 11.16 -35.63
N GLU A 332 -11.11 10.82 -36.61
CA GLU A 332 -10.04 9.83 -36.44
C GLU A 332 -9.03 10.24 -35.35
N PHE A 333 -8.63 11.51 -35.32
CA PHE A 333 -7.71 12.05 -34.31
C PHE A 333 -8.29 12.14 -32.88
N GLU A 334 -9.60 11.91 -32.72
CA GLU A 334 -10.25 11.90 -31.39
C GLU A 334 -10.05 10.56 -30.67
N ILE A 335 -9.66 9.51 -31.40
CA ILE A 335 -9.26 8.21 -30.84
C ILE A 335 -7.73 8.15 -30.88
N GLU A 336 -7.12 8.14 -29.70
CA GLU A 336 -5.67 8.07 -29.56
C GLU A 336 -5.15 6.64 -29.74
N ARG A 337 -5.82 5.65 -29.13
CA ARG A 337 -5.47 4.22 -29.21
C ARG A 337 -6.71 3.34 -29.13
N CYS A 338 -6.73 2.23 -29.86
CA CYS A 338 -7.86 1.32 -29.84
C CYS A 338 -7.42 -0.13 -30.10
N PHE A 339 -7.62 -1.02 -29.13
CA PHE A 339 -7.13 -2.41 -29.25
C PHE A 339 -7.96 -3.40 -28.42
N ARG A 340 -7.96 -4.68 -28.85
CA ARG A 340 -8.58 -5.78 -28.09
C ARG A 340 -7.69 -6.26 -26.95
N ILE A 341 -8.32 -6.69 -25.86
CA ILE A 341 -7.64 -7.23 -24.67
C ILE A 341 -8.02 -8.67 -24.42
N GLY A 342 -7.04 -9.47 -23.97
CA GLY A 342 -7.23 -10.87 -23.61
C GLY A 342 -6.82 -11.84 -24.71
N LYS A 343 -6.75 -13.11 -24.33
CA LYS A 343 -6.45 -14.22 -25.25
C LYS A 343 -7.68 -14.49 -26.12
N SER A 344 -7.47 -14.72 -27.41
CA SER A 344 -8.56 -15.17 -28.29
C SER A 344 -8.92 -16.60 -27.90
N VAL A 345 -10.15 -16.80 -27.43
CA VAL A 345 -10.68 -18.12 -27.10
C VAL A 345 -11.64 -18.48 -28.23
N GLY A 346 -11.18 -19.37 -29.11
CA GLY A 346 -11.78 -19.67 -30.42
C GLY A 346 -13.31 -19.71 -30.44
N GLY A 347 -13.91 -18.66 -30.99
CA GLY A 347 -15.27 -18.68 -31.56
C GLY A 347 -16.46 -18.35 -30.64
N GLN A 348 -16.30 -18.22 -29.32
CA GLN A 348 -17.48 -18.06 -28.45
C GLN A 348 -17.79 -16.63 -27.97
N LYS A 349 -16.80 -15.74 -27.77
CA LYS A 349 -17.05 -14.35 -27.35
C LYS A 349 -16.01 -13.40 -27.94
N ASN A 350 -16.47 -12.28 -28.50
CA ASN A 350 -15.59 -11.19 -28.93
C ASN A 350 -14.87 -10.62 -27.70
N ARG A 351 -13.56 -10.44 -27.81
CA ARG A 351 -12.72 -9.85 -26.77
C ARG A 351 -13.11 -8.37 -26.54
N PRO A 352 -13.04 -7.89 -25.29
CA PRO A 352 -13.27 -6.47 -25.00
C PRO A 352 -12.26 -5.59 -25.73
N MET A 353 -12.67 -4.36 -26.03
CA MET A 353 -11.82 -3.34 -26.64
C MET A 353 -11.55 -2.24 -25.61
N ILE A 354 -10.29 -1.83 -25.49
CA ILE A 354 -9.94 -0.55 -24.85
C ILE A 354 -9.87 0.53 -25.93
N VAL A 355 -10.45 1.68 -25.60
CA VAL A 355 -10.44 2.88 -26.42
C VAL A 355 -9.91 4.02 -25.57
N VAL A 356 -8.81 4.63 -26.02
CA VAL A 356 -8.24 5.84 -25.43
C VAL A 356 -8.64 6.99 -26.32
N PHE A 357 -9.30 8.00 -25.76
CA PHE A 357 -9.69 9.21 -26.48
C PHE A 357 -8.68 10.32 -26.20
N SER A 358 -8.41 11.16 -27.21
CA SER A 358 -7.51 12.32 -27.03
C SER A 358 -8.10 13.38 -26.10
N GLY A 359 -9.43 13.47 -26.03
CA GLY A 359 -10.16 14.44 -25.21
C GLY A 359 -11.07 13.80 -24.16
N ILE A 360 -10.94 14.24 -22.91
CA ILE A 360 -11.80 13.81 -21.80
C ILE A 360 -13.28 14.11 -22.05
N TRP A 361 -13.57 15.25 -22.69
CA TRP A 361 -14.93 15.66 -23.05
C TRP A 361 -15.60 14.65 -23.98
N LYS A 362 -14.88 14.16 -24.99
CA LYS A 362 -15.41 13.18 -25.95
C LYS A 362 -15.72 11.86 -25.27
N ARG A 363 -14.78 11.36 -24.45
CA ARG A 363 -14.99 10.18 -23.61
C ARG A 363 -16.25 10.33 -22.76
N ASN A 364 -16.43 11.46 -22.10
CA ASN A 364 -17.57 11.71 -21.22
C ASN A 364 -18.89 11.76 -22.00
N MET A 365 -18.93 12.46 -23.13
CA MET A 365 -20.11 12.51 -24.00
C MET A 365 -20.57 11.11 -24.41
N ILE A 366 -19.63 10.26 -24.85
CA ILE A 366 -19.88 8.86 -25.20
C ILE A 366 -20.40 8.09 -23.98
N PHE A 367 -19.76 8.27 -22.83
CA PHE A 367 -20.11 7.56 -21.60
C PHE A 367 -21.50 7.94 -21.08
N TYR A 368 -21.91 9.21 -21.17
CA TYR A 368 -23.25 9.65 -20.80
C TYR A 368 -24.33 9.13 -21.76
N LYS A 369 -23.99 9.00 -23.06
CA LYS A 369 -24.91 8.44 -24.06
C LYS A 369 -24.97 6.91 -24.05
N LYS A 370 -24.12 6.19 -23.29
CA LYS A 370 -24.12 4.71 -23.24
C LYS A 370 -25.47 4.10 -22.86
N LYS A 371 -26.37 4.87 -22.23
CA LYS A 371 -27.77 4.45 -21.96
C LYS A 371 -28.55 4.09 -23.23
N LEU A 372 -28.18 4.64 -24.39
CA LEU A 372 -28.75 4.30 -25.70
C LEU A 372 -28.38 2.89 -26.16
N LEU A 373 -27.37 2.27 -25.54
CA LEU A 373 -27.02 0.87 -25.79
C LEU A 373 -27.91 -0.12 -25.03
N LYS A 374 -28.85 0.33 -24.20
CA LYS A 374 -29.81 -0.55 -23.52
C LYS A 374 -30.62 -1.32 -24.58
N GLY A 375 -30.78 -2.63 -24.37
CA GLY A 375 -31.41 -3.53 -25.35
C GLY A 375 -30.46 -4.03 -26.43
N THR A 376 -29.26 -3.45 -26.57
CA THR A 376 -28.18 -4.04 -27.36
C THR A 376 -27.35 -5.00 -26.51
N ARG A 377 -26.52 -5.83 -27.15
CA ARG A 377 -25.53 -6.69 -26.47
C ARG A 377 -24.21 -5.97 -26.18
N LEU A 378 -24.13 -4.66 -26.41
CA LEU A 378 -22.94 -3.85 -26.20
C LEU A 378 -22.97 -3.19 -24.81
N VAL A 379 -21.81 -3.18 -24.15
CA VAL A 379 -21.65 -2.56 -22.84
C VAL A 379 -20.40 -1.69 -22.84
N ILE A 380 -20.55 -0.42 -22.47
CA ILE A 380 -19.43 0.50 -22.24
C ILE A 380 -19.21 0.63 -20.73
N ARG A 381 -17.98 0.40 -20.29
CA ARG A 381 -17.52 0.56 -18.90
C ARG A 381 -16.25 1.41 -18.86
N GLU A 382 -15.98 2.02 -17.71
CA GLU A 382 -14.67 2.60 -17.47
C GLU A 382 -13.64 1.48 -17.31
N ASP A 383 -12.42 1.76 -17.75
CA ASP A 383 -11.28 0.91 -17.45
C ASP A 383 -10.78 1.26 -16.04
N LEU A 384 -11.22 0.46 -15.07
CA LEU A 384 -10.92 0.63 -13.66
C LEU A 384 -9.71 -0.23 -13.27
N THR A 385 -8.93 0.23 -12.30
CA THR A 385 -7.86 -0.59 -11.71
C THR A 385 -8.42 -1.84 -11.04
N SER A 386 -7.60 -2.86 -10.82
CA SER A 386 -8.04 -4.11 -10.17
C SER A 386 -8.67 -3.86 -8.79
N ASP A 387 -8.12 -2.93 -8.01
CA ASP A 387 -8.69 -2.55 -6.71
C ASP A 387 -10.04 -1.84 -6.85
N GLN A 388 -10.18 -0.90 -7.79
CA GLN A 388 -11.45 -0.24 -8.07
C GLN A 388 -12.52 -1.22 -8.56
N GLN A 389 -12.14 -2.19 -9.40
CA GLN A 389 -13.05 -3.26 -9.83
C GLN A 389 -13.51 -4.11 -8.64
N ARG A 390 -12.60 -4.44 -7.72
CA ARG A 390 -12.93 -5.17 -6.48
C ARG A 390 -13.92 -4.38 -5.63
N ILE A 391 -13.67 -3.10 -5.41
CA ILE A 391 -14.56 -2.23 -4.63
C ILE A 391 -15.93 -2.12 -5.32
N LEU A 392 -15.97 -1.83 -6.62
CA LEU A 392 -17.23 -1.71 -7.37
C LEU A 392 -18.07 -2.99 -7.28
N LYS A 393 -17.43 -4.15 -7.40
CA LYS A 393 -18.10 -5.44 -7.26
C LYS A 393 -18.67 -5.61 -5.85
N ALA A 394 -17.86 -5.38 -4.82
CA ALA A 394 -18.30 -5.50 -3.42
C ALA A 394 -19.43 -4.51 -3.09
N THR A 395 -19.35 -3.26 -3.55
CA THR A 395 -20.41 -2.26 -3.43
C THR A 395 -21.70 -2.71 -4.12
N THR A 396 -21.60 -3.23 -5.33
CA THR A 396 -22.78 -3.70 -6.08
C THR A 396 -23.45 -4.90 -5.39
N GLU A 397 -22.65 -5.82 -4.85
CA GLU A 397 -23.13 -6.97 -4.07
C GLU A 397 -23.83 -6.53 -2.77
N LYS A 398 -23.25 -5.54 -2.07
CA LYS A 398 -23.78 -5.01 -0.82
C LYS A 398 -25.11 -4.27 -0.98
N ILE A 399 -25.24 -3.42 -2.00
CA ILE A 399 -26.47 -2.66 -2.25
C ILE A 399 -27.59 -3.54 -2.86
N GLY A 400 -27.21 -4.60 -3.58
CA GLY A 400 -28.16 -5.54 -4.17
C GLY A 400 -28.72 -5.15 -5.53
N ARG A 401 -29.57 -6.02 -6.10
CA ARG A 401 -30.15 -5.87 -7.45
C ARG A 401 -31.15 -4.71 -7.46
N GLY A 402 -30.82 -3.63 -8.18
CA GLY A 402 -31.63 -2.41 -8.25
C GLY A 402 -30.95 -1.18 -7.65
N GLY A 403 -29.82 -1.37 -6.96
CA GLY A 403 -28.98 -0.29 -6.44
C GLY A 403 -28.49 0.67 -7.53
N LYS A 404 -28.57 1.98 -7.26
CA LYS A 404 -27.96 3.01 -8.11
C LYS A 404 -26.46 3.09 -7.79
N VAL A 405 -25.69 2.13 -8.29
CA VAL A 405 -24.21 2.11 -8.20
C VAL A 405 -23.64 2.40 -9.59
N TRP A 406 -22.75 3.40 -9.69
CA TRP A 406 -22.08 3.71 -10.95
C TRP A 406 -20.67 4.25 -10.71
N THR A 407 -19.87 4.31 -11.76
CA THR A 407 -18.56 4.95 -11.72
C THR A 407 -18.59 6.30 -12.44
N ASN A 408 -17.78 7.22 -11.92
CA ASN A 408 -17.49 8.48 -12.58
C ASN A 408 -16.02 8.85 -12.33
N PHE A 409 -15.22 8.91 -13.39
CA PHE A 409 -13.78 9.19 -13.32
C PHE A 409 -13.04 8.27 -12.34
N GLY A 410 -13.31 6.97 -12.43
CA GLY A 410 -12.71 5.98 -11.52
C GLY A 410 -13.21 6.02 -10.07
N THR A 411 -14.09 6.96 -9.70
CA THR A 411 -14.73 7.01 -8.40
C THR A 411 -16.03 6.20 -8.43
N ILE A 412 -16.25 5.37 -7.41
CA ILE A 412 -17.47 4.57 -7.27
C ILE A 412 -18.47 5.39 -6.46
N LEU A 413 -19.68 5.52 -7.00
CA LEU A 413 -20.75 6.35 -6.48
C LEU A 413 -21.98 5.50 -6.19
N VAL A 414 -22.62 5.76 -5.06
CA VAL A 414 -23.85 5.11 -4.63
C VAL A 414 -24.90 6.18 -4.36
N LYS A 415 -26.10 6.00 -4.92
CA LYS A 415 -27.29 6.78 -4.54
C LYS A 415 -28.30 5.86 -3.87
N TYR A 416 -28.67 6.20 -2.64
CA TYR A 416 -29.75 5.51 -1.94
C TYR A 416 -31.11 5.84 -2.58
N SER A 417 -32.09 4.97 -2.34
CA SER A 417 -33.41 5.01 -2.99
C SER A 417 -34.14 6.33 -2.77
N ASP A 418 -33.91 6.99 -1.63
CA ASP A 418 -34.50 8.29 -1.30
C ASP A 418 -33.80 9.42 -2.04
N ASP A 419 -34.59 10.20 -2.78
CA ASP A 419 -34.08 11.30 -3.61
C ASP A 419 -33.44 12.45 -2.81
N GLU A 420 -33.61 12.46 -1.48
CA GLU A 420 -33.00 13.45 -0.57
C GLU A 420 -31.60 13.05 -0.05
N GLN A 421 -31.18 11.79 -0.20
CA GLN A 421 -29.87 11.37 0.31
C GLN A 421 -28.72 11.79 -0.63
N PRO A 422 -27.59 12.30 -0.07
CA PRO A 422 -26.44 12.67 -0.86
C PRO A 422 -25.81 11.45 -1.55
N ILE A 423 -25.20 11.68 -2.71
CA ILE A 423 -24.44 10.64 -3.42
C ILE A 423 -23.19 10.31 -2.59
N VAL A 424 -23.08 9.07 -2.16
CA VAL A 424 -21.94 8.59 -1.37
C VAL A 424 -20.80 8.15 -2.29
N LYS A 425 -19.59 8.60 -1.99
CA LYS A 425 -18.35 8.19 -2.67
C LYS A 425 -17.72 7.04 -1.91
N VAL A 426 -17.44 5.93 -2.60
CA VAL A 426 -16.80 4.75 -2.04
C VAL A 426 -15.37 4.68 -2.53
N LYS A 427 -14.40 4.84 -1.63
CA LYS A 427 -12.96 4.90 -1.98
C LYS A 427 -12.20 3.64 -1.58
N CYS A 428 -12.64 2.96 -0.53
CA CYS A 428 -11.97 1.78 0.02
C CYS A 428 -12.97 0.71 0.47
N MET A 429 -12.47 -0.43 0.95
CA MET A 429 -13.30 -1.53 1.43
C MET A 429 -14.00 -1.19 2.75
N GLU A 430 -13.41 -0.33 3.59
CA GLU A 430 -14.03 0.17 4.82
C GLU A 430 -15.27 1.01 4.51
N ASP A 431 -15.23 1.80 3.43
CA ASP A 431 -16.41 2.53 2.97
C ASP A 431 -17.52 1.57 2.54
N VAL A 432 -17.18 0.46 1.87
CA VAL A 432 -18.15 -0.59 1.49
C VAL A 432 -18.81 -1.19 2.73
N ALA A 433 -18.06 -1.38 3.82
CA ALA A 433 -18.60 -1.93 5.07
C ALA A 433 -19.56 -0.96 5.79
N ARG A 434 -19.45 0.35 5.53
CA ARG A 434 -20.34 1.39 6.07
C ARG A 434 -21.60 1.63 5.25
N LEU A 435 -21.67 1.10 4.02
CA LEU A 435 -22.90 1.06 3.21
C LEU A 435 -23.86 0.02 3.76
#